data_AF-A0A9W6SQN9-F1
#
_entry.id   AF-A0A9W6SQN9-F1
#
_cell.length_a   1.000
_cell.length_b   1.000
_cell.length_c   1.000
_cell.angle_alpha   90.00
_cell.angle_beta   90.00
_cell.angle_gamma   90.00
#
_symmetry.space_group_name_H-M   'P 1'
#
loop_
_entity.id
_entity.type
_entity.pdbx_description
1 polymer ?
#
loop_
_entity_poly.entity_id
_entity_poly.type
_entity_poly.pdbx_seq_one_letter_code
_entity_poly.pdbx_strand_id
1 'polypeptide(L)'
;MPNYDVKDITLFVDSAQVDATANLMRQRMQAMTDQLGEVRRSIDHLCKQGGYRTPSAEAEFLPMVETFMKGATEMTNAVGGIGEYLDAVVKYFKEADDDLGGALDGDKK
;
A
#
# COMPACT_ATOMS: atom_id res chain seq x y z
N MET A 1 32.74 -20.03 28.38
CA MET A 1 31.82 -19.98 27.23
C MET A 1 31.04 -18.68 27.37
N PRO A 2 31.07 -17.77 26.38
CA PRO A 2 30.35 -16.51 26.51
C PRO A 2 28.84 -16.82 26.52
N ASN A 3 28.18 -16.32 27.55
CA ASN A 3 26.74 -16.46 27.78
C ASN A 3 26.06 -15.43 26.87
N TYR A 4 25.47 -15.88 25.77
CA TYR A 4 24.68 -14.97 24.92
C TYR A 4 23.39 -14.62 25.69
N ASP A 5 23.27 -13.34 26.07
CA ASP A 5 22.04 -12.79 26.64
C ASP A 5 20.97 -12.86 25.55
N VAL A 6 19.85 -13.53 25.83
CA VAL A 6 18.73 -13.79 24.89
C VAL A 6 18.11 -12.48 24.36
N LYS A 7 18.46 -11.34 24.97
CA LYS A 7 18.15 -9.99 24.47
C LYS A 7 18.76 -9.66 23.11
N ASP A 8 19.79 -10.39 22.66
CA ASP A 8 20.43 -10.19 21.35
C ASP A 8 19.74 -10.94 20.19
N ILE A 9 18.62 -11.64 20.44
CA ILE A 9 17.73 -12.11 19.36
C ILE A 9 16.97 -10.90 18.82
N THR A 10 17.70 -10.17 17.98
CA THR A 10 17.30 -9.01 17.19
C THR A 10 16.32 -9.46 16.08
N LEU A 11 15.27 -10.18 16.47
CA LEU A 11 14.24 -10.77 15.62
C LEU A 11 12.83 -10.40 16.08
N PHE A 12 12.70 -9.59 17.15
CA PHE A 12 11.63 -8.59 17.22
C PHE A 12 11.89 -7.54 16.13
N VAL A 13 11.80 -7.93 14.86
CA VAL A 13 11.30 -6.98 13.86
C VAL A 13 9.94 -6.60 14.41
N ASP A 14 9.78 -5.34 14.82
CA ASP A 14 8.60 -4.84 15.51
C ASP A 14 7.36 -5.07 14.63
N SER A 15 6.76 -6.26 14.77
CA SER A 15 5.66 -6.75 13.93
C SER A 15 4.45 -5.82 14.08
N ALA A 16 4.30 -5.20 15.25
CA ALA A 16 3.36 -4.12 15.49
C ALA A 16 3.69 -2.85 14.69
N GLN A 17 4.97 -2.47 14.56
CA GLN A 17 5.39 -1.36 13.71
C GLN A 17 5.20 -1.66 12.21
N VAL A 18 5.46 -2.90 11.77
CA VAL A 18 5.18 -3.35 10.39
C VAL A 18 3.68 -3.31 10.11
N ASP A 19 2.85 -3.87 11.00
CA ASP A 19 1.39 -3.86 10.90
C ASP A 19 0.83 -2.42 10.90
N ALA A 20 1.32 -1.55 11.79
CA ALA A 20 0.90 -0.15 11.86
C ALA A 20 1.26 0.62 10.60
N THR A 21 2.48 0.41 10.08
CA THR A 21 2.96 1.07 8.86
C THR A 21 2.19 0.57 7.64
N ALA A 22 1.92 -0.74 7.54
CA ALA A 22 1.13 -1.34 6.47
C ALA A 22 -0.31 -0.79 6.46
N ASN A 23 -0.95 -0.69 7.62
CA ASN A 23 -2.29 -0.12 7.74
C ASN A 23 -2.34 1.36 7.36
N LEU A 24 -1.35 2.15 7.81
CA LEU A 24 -1.23 3.56 7.42
C LEU A 24 -1.01 3.71 5.91
N MET A 25 -0.17 2.86 5.32
CA MET A 25 0.03 2.82 3.87
C MET A 25 -1.28 2.52 3.14
N ARG A 26 -2.04 1.50 3.55
CA ARG A 26 -3.37 1.19 2.96
C ARG A 26 -4.32 2.36 2.99
N GLN A 27 -4.41 3.04 4.13
CA GLN A 27 -5.28 4.21 4.27
C GLN A 27 -4.88 5.35 3.33
N ARG A 28 -3.58 5.66 3.24
CA ARG A 28 -3.05 6.69 2.33
C ARG A 28 -3.30 6.33 0.87
N MET A 29 -3.12 5.05 0.55
CA MET A 29 -3.32 4.50 -0.79
C MET A 29 -4.78 4.59 -1.23
N GLN A 30 -5.73 4.22 -0.35
CA GLN A 30 -7.15 4.41 -0.61
C GLN A 30 -7.50 5.90 -0.83
N ALA A 31 -6.97 6.79 0.02
CA ALA A 31 -7.21 8.22 -0.13
C ALA A 31 -6.69 8.77 -1.48
N MET A 32 -5.53 8.29 -1.97
CA MET A 32 -5.02 8.65 -3.29
C MET A 32 -5.96 8.17 -4.40
N THR A 33 -6.45 6.93 -4.33
CA THR A 33 -7.42 6.39 -5.31
C THR A 33 -8.70 7.22 -5.34
N ASP A 34 -9.23 7.61 -4.18
CA ASP A 34 -10.44 8.42 -4.07
C ASP A 34 -10.23 9.81 -4.69
N GLN A 35 -9.10 10.47 -4.38
CA GLN A 35 -8.73 11.77 -4.96
C GLN A 35 -8.55 11.70 -6.48
N LEU A 36 -7.93 10.63 -6.99
CA LEU A 36 -7.80 10.39 -8.43
C LEU A 36 -9.17 10.25 -9.10
N GLY A 37 -10.10 9.55 -8.46
CA GLY A 37 -11.49 9.45 -8.91
C GLY A 37 -12.23 10.79 -8.93
N GLU A 38 -12.00 11.65 -7.94
CA GLU A 38 -12.54 13.02 -7.91
C GLU A 38 -11.98 13.91 -9.03
N VAL A 39 -10.68 13.87 -9.26
CA VAL A 39 -10.03 14.59 -10.36
C VAL A 39 -10.64 14.16 -11.69
N ARG A 40 -10.83 12.86 -11.92
CA ARG A 40 -11.48 12.33 -13.12
C ARG A 40 -12.90 12.89 -13.30
N ARG A 41 -13.72 12.83 -12.25
CA ARG A 41 -15.11 13.34 -12.31
C ARG A 41 -15.15 14.84 -12.61
N SER A 42 -14.21 15.60 -12.04
CA SER A 42 -14.10 17.05 -12.26
C SER A 42 -13.70 17.38 -13.70
N ILE A 43 -12.78 16.61 -14.27
CA ILE A 43 -12.37 16.72 -15.67
C ILE A 43 -13.52 16.36 -16.61
N ASP A 44 -14.21 15.24 -16.38
CA ASP A 44 -15.38 14.84 -17.15
C ASP A 44 -16.48 15.91 -17.12
N HIS A 45 -16.68 16.54 -15.96
CA HIS A 45 -17.61 17.65 -15.79
C HIS A 45 -17.16 18.88 -16.59
N LEU A 46 -15.87 19.24 -16.57
CA LEU A 46 -15.31 20.36 -17.31
C LEU A 46 -15.53 20.19 -18.83
N CYS A 47 -15.26 19.00 -19.37
CA CYS A 47 -15.47 18.67 -20.78
C CYS A 47 -16.96 18.71 -21.15
N LYS A 48 -17.83 18.10 -20.34
CA LYS A 48 -19.28 18.00 -20.64
C LYS A 48 -20.03 19.32 -20.44
N GLN A 49 -19.69 20.12 -19.44
CA GLN A 49 -20.48 21.30 -19.04
C GLN A 49 -20.01 22.63 -19.64
N GLY A 50 -18.84 22.70 -20.28
CA GLY A 50 -18.58 23.79 -21.23
C GLY A 50 -17.27 24.56 -21.11
N GLY A 51 -16.30 24.12 -20.30
CA GLY A 51 -15.02 24.81 -20.16
C GLY A 51 -14.07 24.63 -21.35
N TYR A 52 -14.15 23.48 -22.01
CA TYR A 52 -13.30 23.08 -23.14
C TYR A 52 -14.18 22.62 -24.32
N ARG A 53 -14.94 23.53 -24.93
CA ARG A 53 -15.90 23.19 -26.02
C ARG A 53 -15.36 23.35 -27.43
N THR A 54 -14.12 23.78 -27.59
CA THR A 54 -13.51 23.83 -28.93
C THR A 54 -12.90 22.47 -29.24
N PRO A 55 -13.11 21.93 -30.46
CA PRO A 55 -12.57 20.63 -30.85
C PRO A 55 -11.05 20.51 -30.65
N SER A 56 -10.29 21.60 -30.86
CA SER A 56 -8.85 21.62 -30.59
C SER A 56 -8.51 21.47 -29.11
N ALA A 57 -9.27 22.11 -28.22
CA ALA A 57 -8.97 22.06 -26.79
C ALA A 57 -9.32 20.69 -26.20
N GLU A 58 -10.39 20.04 -26.68
CA GLU A 58 -10.69 18.64 -26.35
C GLU A 58 -9.63 17.68 -26.89
N ALA A 59 -9.19 17.87 -28.15
CA ALA A 59 -8.20 17.00 -28.79
C ALA A 59 -6.83 17.03 -28.11
N GLU A 60 -6.45 18.16 -27.50
CA GLU A 60 -5.19 18.27 -26.75
C GLU A 60 -5.34 17.85 -25.28
N PHE A 61 -6.47 18.15 -24.65
CA PHE A 61 -6.68 17.90 -23.23
C PHE A 61 -7.01 16.44 -22.92
N LEU A 62 -7.87 15.79 -23.71
CA LEU A 62 -8.29 14.41 -23.46
C LEU A 62 -7.11 13.41 -23.43
N PRO A 63 -6.12 13.47 -24.34
CA PRO A 63 -4.95 12.58 -24.27
C PRO A 63 -4.12 12.76 -22.99
N MET A 64 -4.00 14.00 -22.48
CA MET A 64 -3.31 14.26 -21.21
C MET A 64 -4.03 13.60 -20.03
N VAL A 65 -5.37 13.68 -20.03
CA VAL A 65 -6.23 13.07 -19.02
C VAL A 65 -6.13 11.55 -19.07
N GLU A 66 -6.21 10.95 -20.25
CA GLU A 66 -6.08 9.50 -20.42
C GLU A 66 -4.72 8.99 -19.93
N THR A 67 -3.64 9.71 -20.25
CA THR A 67 -2.28 9.39 -19.78
C THR A 67 -2.18 9.44 -18.25
N PHE A 68 -2.73 10.50 -17.64
CA PHE A 68 -2.81 10.63 -16.19
C PHE A 68 -3.60 9.48 -15.55
N MET A 69 -4.76 9.12 -16.11
CA MET A 69 -5.60 8.01 -15.63
C MET A 69 -4.91 6.65 -15.71
N LYS A 70 -4.15 6.42 -16.77
CA LYS A 70 -3.34 5.20 -16.90
C LYS A 70 -2.27 5.14 -15.81
N GLY A 71 -1.50 6.20 -15.61
CA GLY A 71 -0.48 6.26 -14.57
C GLY A 71 -1.05 6.13 -13.15
N ALA A 72 -2.21 6.75 -12.90
CA ALA A 72 -2.96 6.63 -11.66
C ALA A 72 -3.39 5.19 -11.35
N THR A 73 -3.82 4.45 -12.37
CA THR A 73 -4.19 3.03 -12.27
C THR A 73 -2.96 2.16 -11.99
N GLU A 74 -1.87 2.38 -12.74
CA GLU A 74 -0.60 1.67 -12.52
C GLU A 74 -0.05 1.91 -11.12
N MET A 75 -0.11 3.14 -10.63
CA MET A 75 0.29 3.49 -9.27
C MET A 75 -0.57 2.77 -8.23
N THR A 76 -1.90 2.72 -8.42
CA THR A 76 -2.83 1.99 -7.52
C THR A 76 -2.51 0.49 -7.51
N ASN A 77 -2.22 -0.11 -8.66
CA ASN A 77 -1.88 -1.53 -8.75
C ASN A 77 -0.53 -1.85 -8.07
N ALA A 78 0.49 -1.00 -8.28
CA ALA A 78 1.80 -1.16 -7.63
C ALA A 78 1.68 -1.08 -6.10
N VAL A 79 0.86 -0.15 -5.63
CA VAL A 79 0.46 0.03 -4.24
C VAL A 79 -0.22 -1.21 -3.66
N GLY A 80 -1.12 -1.85 -4.43
CA GLY A 80 -1.73 -3.13 -4.05
C GLY A 80 -0.69 -4.24 -3.85
N GLY A 81 0.26 -4.38 -4.77
CA GLY A 81 1.34 -5.37 -4.67
C GLY A 81 2.26 -5.16 -3.46
N ILE A 82 2.50 -3.91 -3.06
CA ILE A 82 3.22 -3.60 -1.81
C ILE A 82 2.40 -4.06 -0.60
N GLY A 83 1.08 -3.85 -0.62
CA GLY A 83 0.17 -4.33 0.42
C GLY A 83 0.21 -5.85 0.58
N GLU A 84 0.13 -6.59 -0.54
CA GLU A 84 0.21 -8.05 -0.55
C GLU A 84 1.56 -8.57 -0.04
N TYR A 85 2.67 -7.90 -0.41
CA TYR A 85 3.98 -8.23 0.12
C TYR A 85 4.05 -8.00 1.65
N LEU A 86 3.53 -6.88 2.14
CA LEU A 86 3.49 -6.58 3.57
C LEU A 86 2.64 -7.61 4.34
N ASP A 87 1.51 -8.04 3.79
CA ASP A 87 0.69 -9.12 4.37
C ASP A 87 1.45 -10.45 4.45
N ALA A 88 2.17 -10.80 3.39
CA ALA A 88 2.98 -12.02 3.36
C ALA A 88 4.10 -11.98 4.42
N VAL A 89 4.75 -10.81 4.58
CA VAL A 89 5.80 -10.60 5.57
C VAL A 89 5.24 -10.68 6.99
N VAL A 90 4.12 -10.01 7.28
CA VAL A 90 3.44 -10.06 8.58
C VAL A 90 3.03 -11.49 8.92
N LYS A 91 2.46 -12.22 7.96
CA LYS A 91 2.04 -13.61 8.15
C LYS A 91 3.24 -14.51 8.48
N TYR A 92 4.32 -14.39 7.71
CA TYR A 92 5.55 -15.14 7.95
C TYR A 92 6.12 -14.89 9.35
N PHE A 93 6.15 -13.63 9.80
CA PHE A 93 6.64 -13.30 11.14
C PHE A 93 5.73 -13.82 12.25
N LYS A 94 4.40 -13.76 12.08
CA LYS A 94 3.44 -14.33 13.05
C LYS A 94 3.60 -15.85 13.16
N GLU A 95 3.75 -16.54 12.04
CA GLU A 95 3.99 -17.99 12.03
C GLU A 95 5.33 -18.32 12.69
N ALA A 96 6.39 -17.55 12.42
CA ALA A 96 7.70 -17.75 13.06
C ALA A 96 7.68 -17.48 14.57
N ASP A 97 6.95 -16.45 15.04
CA ASP A 97 6.77 -16.16 16.46
C ASP A 97 5.95 -17.24 17.18
N ASP A 98 4.88 -17.75 16.56
CA ASP A 98 4.07 -18.84 17.12
C ASP A 98 4.88 -20.15 17.24
N ASP A 99 5.69 -20.47 16.23
CA ASP A 99 6.56 -21.65 16.23
C ASP A 99 7.67 -21.54 17.30
N LEU A 100 8.30 -20.36 17.41
CA LEU A 100 9.30 -20.11 18.45
C LEU A 100 8.68 -20.11 19.86
N GLY A 101 7.50 -19.51 20.02
CA GLY A 101 6.75 -19.51 21.27
C GLY A 101 6.36 -20.92 21.71
N GLY A 102 5.87 -21.75 20.78
CA GLY A 102 5.51 -23.14 21.03
C GLY A 102 6.71 -24.02 21.38
N ALA A 103 7.86 -23.82 20.72
CA ALA A 103 9.09 -24.54 21.02
C ALA A 103 9.64 -24.18 22.41
N LEU A 104 9.59 -22.90 22.81
CA LEU A 104 10.06 -22.43 24.11
C LEU A 104 9.14 -22.84 25.29
N ASP A 105 7.84 -23.01 25.03
CA ASP A 105 6.88 -23.48 26.05
C ASP A 105 6.87 -25.01 26.17
N GLY A 106 7.21 -25.72 25.08
CA GLY A 106 7.40 -27.17 25.06
C GLY A 106 8.66 -27.66 25.80
N ASP A 107 9.73 -26.85 25.84
CA ASP A 107 11.01 -27.19 26.49
C ASP A 107 10.96 -27.02 28.03
N LYS A 108 9.83 -26.60 28.60
CA LYS A 108 9.59 -26.46 30.06
C LYS A 108 8.82 -27.63 30.70
N LYS A 109 8.65 -28.76 30.00
CA LYS A 109 8.02 -29.98 30.57
C LYS A 109 9.00 -31.12 30.77
#